data_AF-A0A9D4YYR6-F1
#
_entry.id   AF-A0A9D4YYR6-F1
#
_cell.length_a   1.000
_cell.length_b   1.000
_cell.length_c   1.000
_cell.angle_alpha   90.00
_cell.angle_beta   90.00
_cell.angle_gamma   90.00
#
_symmetry.space_group_name_H-M   'P 1'
#
loop_
_entity.id
_entity.type
_entity.pdbx_description
1 polymer ?
#
loop_
_entity_poly.entity_id
_entity_poly.type
_entity_poly.pdbx_seq_one_letter_code
_entity_poly.pdbx_strand_id
1 'polypeptide(L)'
;MSSVQLAAAFVRCRPLIGRPATSGTRRGIAATAGEPQQSAAVAAPPTDADTPSPAAQPTILSSQQATGEDPPLASPTQRTKLLRRGARQKGAVLVDLSRSQQAQPLLGILDGKFRLSPEEVAALQEQHGLSAEELLARLIGPAAELARPPISSFHVGAVGLGASGALYVGVNLEFARLPLYNSVHAEQFLLINALHHGEREIRRLAVSAAPCGHCRQFYSELACAETVRFTFQGGTYSLGQLLPMRFKPADLLPDPATPLLLQQQENGVQLTLAARELLRSRGGDLAFVRAAAEALSQAVGSYSPYSRCPAGLAIVTQGGDVYSGGYVESAAYNPSLPPLQTAIVDAVIDGMPCYTAAEEVVLVELAEGQVQHAPTTRVILEQIAPQARLTVLPAEWVPGCS
;
A
#
# COMPACT_ATOMS: atom_id res chain seq x y z
N MET A 1 27.36 -6.03 45.86
CA MET A 1 27.58 -5.54 44.48
C MET A 1 26.49 -6.11 43.60
N SER A 2 25.48 -5.28 43.34
CA SER A 2 24.26 -5.47 42.52
C SER A 2 23.85 -4.03 42.13
N SER A 3 23.16 -3.66 41.06
CA SER A 3 22.29 -4.34 40.08
C SER A 3 22.37 -3.53 38.76
N VAL A 4 21.53 -3.63 37.71
CA VAL A 4 20.34 -4.43 37.37
C VAL A 4 20.32 -4.54 35.82
N GLN A 5 19.69 -5.57 35.24
CA GLN A 5 19.37 -5.58 33.79
C GLN A 5 18.03 -4.85 33.57
N LEU A 6 17.97 -3.86 32.67
CA LEU A 6 16.68 -3.27 32.25
C LEU A 6 16.01 -4.19 31.21
N ALA A 7 14.93 -4.84 31.61
CA ALA A 7 14.04 -5.54 30.68
C ALA A 7 13.10 -4.54 29.98
N ALA A 8 12.88 -4.72 28.68
CA ALA A 8 11.91 -3.93 27.93
C ALA A 8 10.48 -4.34 28.32
N ALA A 9 9.72 -3.40 28.90
CA ALA A 9 8.34 -3.63 29.30
C ALA A 9 7.38 -3.35 28.13
N PHE A 10 6.79 -4.40 27.57
CA PHE A 10 5.66 -4.30 26.63
C PHE A 10 4.43 -3.73 27.36
N VAL A 11 3.96 -2.55 26.95
CA VAL A 11 2.67 -2.00 27.37
C VAL A 11 1.62 -2.28 26.30
N ARG A 12 0.75 -3.26 26.56
CA ARG A 12 -0.49 -3.47 25.79
C ARG A 12 -1.57 -2.50 26.28
N CYS A 13 -1.89 -1.47 25.50
CA CYS A 13 -3.09 -0.67 25.72
C CYS A 13 -4.30 -1.28 25.00
N ARG A 14 -5.37 -1.58 25.76
CA ARG A 14 -6.70 -1.84 25.20
C ARG A 14 -7.45 -0.50 25.04
N PRO A 15 -8.26 -0.29 24.00
CA PRO A 15 -9.15 0.86 23.93
C PRO A 15 -10.32 0.71 24.91
N LEU A 16 -10.73 1.81 25.53
CA LEU A 16 -11.97 1.92 26.31
C LEU A 16 -13.01 2.72 25.52
N ILE A 17 -14.26 2.27 25.61
CA ILE A 17 -15.37 2.75 24.78
C ILE A 17 -16.14 3.88 25.49
N GLY A 18 -16.30 5.02 24.82
CA GLY A 18 -17.62 5.65 24.69
C GLY A 18 -17.95 6.99 25.38
N ARG A 19 -18.46 7.91 24.53
CA ARG A 19 -19.64 8.79 24.74
C ARG A 19 -19.45 10.18 25.44
N PRO A 20 -20.36 11.17 25.19
CA PRO A 20 -19.93 12.32 24.36
C PRO A 20 -20.33 13.74 24.85
N ALA A 21 -19.76 14.74 24.17
CA ALA A 21 -20.30 16.08 23.84
C ALA A 21 -20.92 16.99 24.93
N THR A 22 -20.38 18.21 25.06
CA THR A 22 -21.18 19.45 25.24
C THR A 22 -20.55 20.63 24.50
N SER A 23 -21.40 21.56 24.07
CA SER A 23 -21.05 22.77 23.32
C SER A 23 -20.75 23.97 24.24
N GLY A 24 -19.90 24.89 23.79
CA GLY A 24 -19.60 26.15 24.50
C GLY A 24 -19.39 27.30 23.51
N THR A 25 -20.24 28.32 23.56
CA THR A 25 -20.16 29.52 22.71
C THR A 25 -19.84 30.76 23.55
N ARG A 26 -18.89 31.60 23.10
CA ARG A 26 -19.00 33.08 22.92
C ARG A 26 -17.68 33.86 23.12
N ARG A 27 -17.51 34.87 22.24
CA ARG A 27 -16.75 36.15 22.39
C ARG A 27 -15.23 36.02 22.58
N GLY A 28 -14.37 36.81 21.94
CA GLY A 28 -14.56 37.97 21.05
C GLY A 28 -14.14 39.29 21.71
N ILE A 29 -12.87 39.68 21.50
CA ILE A 29 -12.30 41.02 21.78
C ILE A 29 -11.31 41.34 20.64
N ALA A 30 -11.15 42.62 20.29
CA ALA A 30 -10.42 43.08 19.11
C ALA A 30 -9.12 43.87 19.43
N ALA A 31 -8.19 43.82 18.48
CA ALA A 31 -7.29 44.88 17.98
C ALA A 31 -6.57 45.88 18.93
N THR A 32 -5.23 45.88 18.84
CA THR A 32 -4.33 47.04 18.59
C THR A 32 -2.98 46.47 18.11
N ALA A 33 -2.49 46.71 16.88
CA ALA A 33 -1.90 47.93 16.32
C ALA A 33 -0.51 48.29 16.92
N GLY A 34 0.54 48.29 16.07
CA GLY A 34 1.91 48.66 16.47
C GLY A 34 3.02 48.20 15.50
N GLU A 35 3.15 48.82 14.32
CA GLU A 35 4.43 48.84 13.57
C GLU A 35 5.43 49.82 14.26
N PRO A 36 6.74 49.74 13.97
CA PRO A 36 7.25 50.50 12.83
C PRO A 36 8.22 49.74 11.92
N GLN A 37 8.27 50.23 10.67
CA GLN A 37 9.11 49.80 9.56
C GLN A 37 10.61 50.02 9.80
N GLN A 38 11.45 49.22 9.13
CA GLN A 38 12.65 49.76 8.49
C GLN A 38 12.99 49.01 7.19
N SER A 39 13.27 49.79 6.15
CA SER A 39 13.53 49.34 4.78
C SER A 39 15.02 49.33 4.45
N ALA A 40 15.47 48.35 3.67
CA ALA A 40 16.60 48.52 2.76
C ALA A 40 16.40 47.63 1.52
N ALA A 41 16.76 48.14 0.35
CA ALA A 41 16.43 47.55 -0.95
C ALA A 41 17.66 46.97 -1.66
N VAL A 42 17.42 45.92 -2.46
CA VAL A 42 17.98 45.65 -3.80
C VAL A 42 19.50 45.85 -4.02
N ALA A 43 20.21 44.76 -4.38
CA ALA A 43 21.02 44.71 -5.62
C ALA A 43 21.59 43.30 -5.93
N ALA A 44 21.37 42.86 -7.17
CA ALA A 44 22.15 41.92 -7.96
C ALA A 44 21.90 42.28 -9.46
N PRO A 45 22.64 41.80 -10.47
CA PRO A 45 23.87 40.99 -10.50
C PRO A 45 25.05 41.78 -11.17
N PRO A 46 26.11 41.13 -11.70
CA PRO A 46 26.10 40.51 -13.05
C PRO A 46 26.68 39.06 -13.02
N THR A 47 26.29 38.07 -13.85
CA THR A 47 26.31 37.95 -15.32
C THR A 47 27.63 38.29 -15.99
N ASP A 48 28.51 37.29 -16.11
CA ASP A 48 29.42 37.19 -17.26
C ASP A 48 29.21 35.83 -17.94
N ALA A 49 29.20 35.88 -19.27
CA ALA A 49 29.12 34.71 -20.13
C ALA A 49 30.51 34.47 -20.73
N ASP A 50 30.92 33.21 -20.87
CA ASP A 50 31.91 32.87 -21.87
C ASP A 50 31.73 31.45 -22.38
N THR A 51 31.32 31.34 -23.64
CA THR A 51 31.37 30.11 -24.44
C THR A 51 31.85 30.47 -25.84
N PRO A 52 32.95 29.84 -26.30
CA PRO A 52 33.15 29.58 -27.71
C PRO A 52 32.99 28.09 -28.05
N SER A 53 32.27 27.83 -29.14
CA SER A 53 32.19 26.56 -29.87
C SER A 53 33.39 26.42 -30.85
N PRO A 54 33.45 25.47 -31.80
CA PRO A 54 32.78 24.16 -31.97
C PRO A 54 33.79 23.01 -32.35
N ALA A 55 33.24 21.89 -32.88
CA ALA A 55 33.89 20.82 -33.68
C ALA A 55 34.53 19.65 -32.90
N ALA A 56 34.52 18.40 -33.39
CA ALA A 56 34.04 17.87 -34.68
C ALA A 56 33.41 16.46 -34.53
N GLN A 57 32.42 16.15 -35.40
CA GLN A 57 32.09 14.76 -35.76
C GLN A 57 32.96 14.33 -36.96
N PRO A 58 33.27 13.04 -37.10
CA PRO A 58 33.56 12.44 -38.40
C PRO A 58 32.54 11.34 -38.77
N THR A 59 31.72 11.67 -39.77
CA THR A 59 31.59 10.92 -41.03
C THR A 59 31.11 9.47 -41.01
N ILE A 60 29.87 9.30 -41.48
CA ILE A 60 29.33 8.05 -42.05
C ILE A 60 30.17 7.64 -43.27
N LEU A 61 30.51 6.35 -43.38
CA LEU A 61 31.09 5.75 -44.58
C LEU A 61 30.12 4.68 -45.13
N SER A 62 29.62 4.91 -46.33
CA SER A 62 28.64 4.05 -47.01
C SER A 62 29.22 3.37 -48.24
N SER A 63 29.27 2.03 -48.25
CA SER A 63 29.41 1.15 -49.43
C SER A 63 29.49 -0.30 -48.93
N GLN A 64 28.83 -1.32 -49.49
CA GLN A 64 27.96 -1.41 -50.68
C GLN A 64 26.98 -2.60 -50.55
N GLN A 65 25.97 -2.59 -51.42
CA GLN A 65 25.06 -3.66 -51.91
C GLN A 65 25.63 -5.10 -51.88
N ALA A 66 24.87 -6.20 -51.95
CA ALA A 66 23.45 -6.59 -51.83
C ALA A 66 23.45 -8.14 -51.67
N THR A 67 22.45 -8.89 -51.21
CA THR A 67 21.12 -9.17 -51.79
C THR A 67 20.35 -10.05 -50.78
N GLY A 68 19.02 -10.05 -50.79
CA GLY A 68 18.21 -10.92 -49.91
C GLY A 68 16.74 -10.54 -49.90
N GLU A 69 15.90 -11.40 -50.47
CA GLU A 69 14.49 -11.18 -50.76
C GLU A 69 13.61 -10.93 -49.50
N ASP A 70 12.75 -9.91 -49.55
CA ASP A 70 11.72 -9.68 -48.52
C ASP A 70 10.57 -10.71 -48.65
N PRO A 71 10.24 -11.47 -47.59
CA PRO A 71 9.02 -12.27 -47.56
C PRO A 71 7.78 -11.39 -47.28
N PRO A 72 6.63 -11.66 -47.93
CA PRO A 72 5.49 -10.74 -47.91
C PRO A 72 4.75 -10.69 -46.56
N LEU A 73 4.23 -9.50 -46.21
CA LEU A 73 3.34 -9.32 -45.05
C LEU A 73 2.07 -10.20 -45.19
N ALA A 74 1.97 -11.23 -44.37
CA ALA A 74 0.76 -12.05 -44.26
C ALA A 74 -0.39 -11.23 -43.63
N SER A 75 -1.57 -11.28 -44.26
CA SER A 75 -2.72 -10.45 -43.88
C SER A 75 -3.33 -10.81 -42.51
N PRO A 76 -4.02 -9.87 -41.83
CA PRO A 76 -4.52 -10.07 -40.46
C PRO A 76 -5.54 -11.21 -40.26
N THR A 77 -6.05 -11.82 -41.33
CA THR A 77 -7.24 -12.69 -41.30
C THR A 77 -6.93 -14.19 -41.16
N GLN A 78 -5.66 -14.59 -41.03
CA GLN A 78 -5.28 -16.02 -40.89
C GLN A 78 -4.86 -16.44 -39.47
N ARG A 79 -4.73 -15.51 -38.51
CA ARG A 79 -4.35 -15.84 -37.12
C ARG A 79 -5.48 -16.49 -36.30
N THR A 80 -6.72 -16.49 -36.79
CA THR A 80 -7.94 -16.87 -36.03
C THR A 80 -8.32 -18.35 -36.11
N LYS A 81 -7.45 -19.24 -36.58
CA LYS A 81 -7.71 -20.70 -36.64
C LYS A 81 -6.79 -21.57 -35.77
N LEU A 82 -5.74 -21.02 -35.15
CA LEU A 82 -4.81 -21.77 -34.28
C LEU A 82 -5.10 -21.65 -32.77
N LEU A 83 -6.28 -21.13 -32.38
CA LEU A 83 -6.69 -20.96 -30.98
C LEU A 83 -7.89 -21.83 -30.56
N ARG A 84 -8.25 -22.86 -31.36
CA ARG A 84 -9.45 -23.72 -31.12
C ARG A 84 -9.18 -25.21 -30.92
N ARG A 85 -7.92 -25.64 -30.75
CA ARG A 85 -7.59 -27.04 -30.45
C ARG A 85 -6.46 -27.14 -29.42
N GLY A 86 -6.75 -27.78 -28.27
CA GLY A 86 -5.71 -28.42 -27.46
C GLY A 86 -5.42 -27.84 -26.06
N ALA A 87 -6.43 -27.60 -25.22
CA ALA A 87 -6.21 -27.43 -23.77
C ALA A 87 -7.40 -27.93 -22.92
N ARG A 88 -7.74 -29.23 -23.01
CA ARG A 88 -8.58 -29.87 -21.99
C ARG A 88 -7.74 -30.13 -20.73
N GLN A 89 -7.54 -29.12 -19.90
CA GLN A 89 -7.06 -29.34 -18.54
C GLN A 89 -8.17 -29.99 -17.71
N LYS A 90 -8.00 -31.27 -17.37
CA LYS A 90 -8.77 -31.92 -16.30
C LYS A 90 -8.34 -31.30 -14.98
N GLY A 91 -9.26 -30.68 -14.24
CA GLY A 91 -8.96 -30.17 -12.89
C GLY A 91 -9.76 -28.94 -12.45
N ALA A 92 -10.44 -28.23 -13.36
CA ALA A 92 -11.39 -27.21 -12.96
C ALA A 92 -12.62 -27.86 -12.30
N VAL A 93 -12.72 -27.77 -10.97
CA VAL A 93 -13.99 -27.96 -10.27
C VAL A 93 -14.85 -26.74 -10.60
N LEU A 94 -15.68 -26.86 -11.64
CA LEU A 94 -16.80 -25.94 -11.83
C LEU A 94 -17.78 -26.19 -10.68
N VAL A 95 -17.68 -25.39 -9.63
CA VAL A 95 -18.81 -25.17 -8.72
C VAL A 95 -19.86 -24.41 -9.54
N ASP A 96 -21.09 -24.92 -9.59
CA ASP A 96 -22.19 -24.20 -10.22
C ASP A 96 -22.60 -23.00 -9.36
N LEU A 97 -21.93 -21.89 -9.65
CA LEU A 97 -22.09 -20.60 -8.99
C LEU A 97 -23.14 -19.71 -9.68
N SER A 98 -24.03 -20.27 -10.51
CA SER A 98 -25.18 -19.54 -11.06
C SER A 98 -26.05 -18.90 -9.97
N ARG A 99 -26.12 -19.52 -8.78
CA ARG A 99 -26.75 -18.95 -7.57
C ARG A 99 -25.99 -17.77 -6.95
N SER A 100 -24.66 -17.68 -7.10
CA SER A 100 -23.87 -16.60 -6.50
C SER A 100 -23.90 -15.32 -7.34
N GLN A 101 -23.98 -15.43 -8.67
CA GLN A 101 -24.23 -14.26 -9.55
C GLN A 101 -25.63 -13.65 -9.33
N GLN A 102 -26.56 -14.40 -8.74
CA GLN A 102 -27.90 -13.94 -8.35
C GLN A 102 -28.05 -13.69 -6.84
N ALA A 103 -26.97 -13.80 -6.07
CA ALA A 103 -27.03 -13.65 -4.63
C ALA A 103 -27.24 -12.18 -4.24
N GLN A 104 -28.40 -11.87 -3.68
CA GLN A 104 -28.72 -10.53 -3.19
C GLN A 104 -27.66 -10.05 -2.17
N PRO A 105 -27.16 -8.81 -2.30
CA PRO A 105 -26.12 -8.27 -1.44
C PRO A 105 -26.60 -8.14 0.00
N LEU A 106 -25.68 -8.34 0.95
CA LEU A 106 -25.96 -8.13 2.38
C LEU A 106 -25.70 -6.67 2.75
N LEU A 107 -26.64 -5.81 2.39
CA LEU A 107 -26.60 -4.37 2.69
C LEU A 107 -26.56 -4.10 4.21
N GLY A 108 -25.83 -3.07 4.62
CA GLY A 108 -25.75 -2.64 6.02
C GLY A 108 -24.91 -3.54 6.95
N ILE A 109 -24.35 -4.66 6.47
CA ILE A 109 -23.50 -5.54 7.31
C ILE A 109 -22.12 -4.94 7.57
N LEU A 110 -21.54 -4.25 6.59
CA LEU A 110 -20.24 -3.60 6.78
C LEU A 110 -20.37 -2.32 7.60
N ASP A 111 -21.36 -1.46 7.32
CA ASP A 111 -21.60 -0.20 8.04
C ASP A 111 -20.31 0.65 8.21
N GLY A 112 -19.54 0.77 7.11
CA GLY A 112 -18.23 1.44 7.11
C GLY A 112 -17.05 0.62 7.65
N LYS A 113 -17.28 -0.53 8.31
CA LYS A 113 -16.20 -1.42 8.78
C LYS A 113 -15.44 -2.04 7.62
N PHE A 114 -14.11 -2.03 7.73
CA PHE A 114 -13.22 -2.76 6.83
C PHE A 114 -12.84 -4.16 7.34
N ARG A 115 -13.31 -4.57 8.52
CA ARG A 115 -13.01 -5.88 9.11
C ARG A 115 -14.21 -6.42 9.89
N LEU A 116 -14.42 -7.73 9.82
CA LEU A 116 -15.32 -8.49 10.69
C LEU A 116 -14.52 -9.53 11.48
N SER A 117 -14.84 -9.70 12.76
CA SER A 117 -14.21 -10.70 13.62
C SER A 117 -14.61 -12.13 13.23
N PRO A 118 -13.85 -13.17 13.64
CA PRO A 118 -14.25 -14.57 13.40
C PRO A 118 -15.64 -14.90 13.96
N GLU A 119 -16.03 -14.29 15.08
CA GLU A 119 -17.33 -14.44 15.72
C GLU A 119 -18.44 -13.74 14.91
N GLU A 120 -18.21 -12.51 14.43
CA GLU A 120 -19.14 -11.82 13.53
C GLU A 120 -19.34 -12.59 12.22
N VAL A 121 -18.26 -13.12 11.63
CA VAL A 121 -18.31 -13.95 10.42
C VAL A 121 -19.11 -15.24 10.66
N ALA A 122 -18.83 -15.96 11.75
CA ALA A 122 -19.55 -17.19 12.09
C ALA A 122 -21.06 -16.94 12.31
N ALA A 123 -21.41 -15.87 13.05
CA ALA A 123 -22.80 -15.49 13.27
C ALA A 123 -23.53 -15.14 11.97
N LEU A 124 -22.89 -14.41 11.04
CA LEU A 124 -23.47 -14.11 9.72
C LEU A 124 -23.67 -15.36 8.86
N GLN A 125 -22.72 -16.30 8.89
CA GLN A 125 -22.84 -17.58 8.19
C GLN A 125 -24.01 -18.41 8.73
N GLU A 126 -24.16 -18.50 10.07
CA GLU A 126 -25.26 -19.22 10.71
C GLU A 126 -26.61 -18.55 10.45
N GLN A 127 -26.74 -17.24 10.73
CA GLN A 127 -27.96 -16.46 10.57
C GLN A 127 -28.55 -16.52 9.15
N HIS A 128 -27.69 -16.53 8.13
CA HIS A 128 -28.10 -16.54 6.73
C HIS A 128 -27.96 -17.90 6.04
N GLY A 129 -27.48 -18.94 6.75
CA GLY A 129 -27.25 -20.28 6.19
C GLY A 129 -26.23 -20.31 5.04
N LEU A 130 -25.21 -19.45 5.10
CA LEU A 130 -24.26 -19.23 3.99
C LEU A 130 -22.94 -19.98 4.19
N SER A 131 -22.43 -20.55 3.11
CA SER A 131 -21.01 -20.90 3.03
C SER A 131 -20.14 -19.63 3.03
N ALA A 132 -18.86 -19.79 3.37
CA ALA A 132 -17.92 -18.67 3.34
C ALA A 132 -17.78 -18.07 1.93
N GLU A 133 -17.88 -18.87 0.86
CA GLU A 133 -17.81 -18.37 -0.53
C GLU A 133 -19.02 -17.48 -0.87
N GLU A 134 -20.22 -17.88 -0.44
CA GLU A 134 -21.45 -17.10 -0.65
C GLU A 134 -21.47 -15.83 0.21
N LEU A 135 -20.96 -15.88 1.45
CA LEU A 135 -20.83 -14.70 2.30
C LEU A 135 -19.89 -13.66 1.67
N LEU A 136 -18.69 -14.08 1.24
CA LEU A 136 -17.74 -13.19 0.56
C LEU A 136 -18.36 -12.59 -0.71
N ALA A 137 -19.00 -13.42 -1.55
CA ALA A 137 -19.64 -12.98 -2.78
C ALA A 137 -20.78 -11.97 -2.56
N ARG A 138 -21.56 -12.08 -1.47
CA ARG A 138 -22.62 -11.11 -1.12
C ARG A 138 -22.09 -9.81 -0.53
N LEU A 139 -20.85 -9.77 -0.08
CA LEU A 139 -20.22 -8.59 0.53
C LEU A 139 -19.39 -7.76 -0.47
N ILE A 140 -19.03 -8.27 -1.66
CA ILE A 140 -18.25 -7.49 -2.66
C ILE A 140 -18.97 -6.23 -3.15
N GLY A 141 -20.30 -6.25 -3.21
CA GLY A 141 -21.12 -5.08 -3.56
C GLY A 141 -21.05 -3.99 -2.49
N PRO A 142 -21.48 -4.28 -1.24
CA PRO A 142 -21.30 -3.38 -0.11
C PRO A 142 -19.85 -2.89 0.10
N ALA A 143 -18.86 -3.73 -0.17
CA ALA A 143 -17.45 -3.34 -0.12
C ALA A 143 -17.10 -2.27 -1.18
N ALA A 144 -17.60 -2.41 -2.42
CA ALA A 144 -17.32 -1.47 -3.50
C ALA A 144 -17.87 -0.06 -3.21
N GLU A 145 -18.94 0.07 -2.40
CA GLU A 145 -19.49 1.36 -1.97
C GLU A 145 -18.51 2.18 -1.10
N LEU A 146 -17.50 1.53 -0.49
CA LEU A 146 -16.46 2.17 0.32
C LEU A 146 -15.24 2.64 -0.51
N ALA A 147 -15.22 2.38 -1.82
CA ALA A 147 -14.12 2.75 -2.70
C ALA A 147 -13.98 4.26 -2.90
N ARG A 148 -12.78 4.72 -3.25
CA ARG A 148 -12.48 6.14 -3.53
C ARG A 148 -11.85 6.29 -4.91
N PRO A 149 -12.60 6.18 -6.04
CA PRO A 149 -12.06 6.22 -7.40
C PRO A 149 -12.42 7.50 -8.19
N PRO A 150 -11.90 8.70 -7.82
CA PRO A 150 -12.25 9.96 -8.49
C PRO A 150 -11.76 10.08 -9.94
N ILE A 151 -10.94 9.15 -10.46
CA ILE A 151 -10.44 9.19 -11.85
C ILE A 151 -11.29 8.29 -12.74
N SER A 152 -11.47 7.03 -12.35
CA SER A 152 -12.18 6.04 -13.16
C SER A 152 -13.69 6.01 -12.92
N SER A 153 -14.16 6.49 -11.75
CA SER A 153 -15.51 6.23 -11.22
C SER A 153 -15.86 4.73 -11.11
N PHE A 154 -14.87 3.83 -11.25
CA PHE A 154 -15.06 2.39 -11.25
C PHE A 154 -14.80 1.83 -9.84
N HIS A 155 -15.87 1.43 -9.18
CA HIS A 155 -15.86 1.02 -7.78
C HIS A 155 -15.56 -0.47 -7.67
N VAL A 156 -14.42 -0.83 -7.07
CA VAL A 156 -13.97 -2.22 -6.90
C VAL A 156 -13.95 -2.57 -5.42
N GLY A 157 -14.71 -3.62 -5.08
CA GLY A 157 -14.73 -4.22 -3.75
C GLY A 157 -14.07 -5.59 -3.77
N ALA A 158 -13.19 -5.84 -2.81
CA ALA A 158 -12.60 -7.13 -2.52
C ALA A 158 -12.92 -7.52 -1.08
N VAL A 159 -13.21 -8.80 -0.84
CA VAL A 159 -13.52 -9.31 0.50
C VAL A 159 -12.81 -10.65 0.68
N GLY A 160 -11.98 -10.78 1.72
CA GLY A 160 -11.10 -11.92 1.93
C GLY A 160 -11.26 -12.55 3.31
N LEU A 161 -11.17 -13.88 3.38
CA LEU A 161 -11.17 -14.65 4.62
C LEU A 161 -9.74 -15.04 4.99
N GLY A 162 -9.30 -14.60 6.16
CA GLY A 162 -8.02 -14.95 6.76
C GLY A 162 -7.96 -16.37 7.31
N ALA A 163 -6.76 -16.82 7.66
CA ALA A 163 -6.58 -18.10 8.32
C ALA A 163 -7.14 -18.12 9.75
N SER A 164 -7.18 -16.96 10.41
CA SER A 164 -7.84 -16.74 11.70
C SER A 164 -9.37 -16.93 11.68
N GLY A 165 -10.00 -16.91 10.49
CA GLY A 165 -11.45 -16.84 10.34
C GLY A 165 -12.02 -15.41 10.32
N ALA A 166 -11.20 -14.39 10.57
CA ALA A 166 -11.59 -13.00 10.36
C ALA A 166 -11.72 -12.67 8.86
N LEU A 167 -12.54 -11.66 8.56
CA LEU A 167 -12.81 -11.22 7.20
C LEU A 167 -12.34 -9.77 7.01
N TYR A 168 -11.63 -9.52 5.92
CA TYR A 168 -11.00 -8.25 5.57
C TYR A 168 -11.58 -7.70 4.27
N VAL A 169 -11.92 -6.42 4.27
CA VAL A 169 -12.42 -5.69 3.11
C VAL A 169 -11.29 -4.90 2.46
N GLY A 170 -11.25 -4.85 1.13
CA GLY A 170 -10.38 -3.97 0.40
C GLY A 170 -11.11 -3.25 -0.72
N VAL A 171 -10.66 -2.03 -1.02
CA VAL A 171 -11.25 -1.15 -2.03
C VAL A 171 -10.18 -0.43 -2.82
N ASN A 172 -10.51 -0.01 -4.05
CA ASN A 172 -9.59 0.81 -4.82
C ASN A 172 -9.59 2.28 -4.34
N LEU A 173 -8.38 2.84 -4.28
CA LEU A 173 -8.10 4.24 -3.97
C LEU A 173 -7.35 4.85 -5.15
N GLU A 174 -7.84 5.97 -5.69
CA GLU A 174 -7.19 6.70 -6.77
C GLU A 174 -6.89 8.13 -6.34
N PHE A 175 -5.74 8.66 -6.76
CA PHE A 175 -5.28 9.98 -6.36
C PHE A 175 -5.18 10.90 -7.58
N ALA A 176 -6.12 11.85 -7.69
CA ALA A 176 -6.18 12.78 -8.82
C ALA A 176 -4.92 13.65 -8.92
N ARG A 177 -4.52 13.99 -10.16
CA ARG A 177 -3.31 14.78 -10.49
C ARG A 177 -1.97 14.11 -10.16
N LEU A 178 -1.97 12.81 -9.85
CA LEU A 178 -0.76 12.01 -9.70
C LEU A 178 -0.68 10.93 -10.79
N PRO A 179 0.53 10.43 -11.13
CA PRO A 179 0.70 9.28 -12.00
C PRO A 179 -0.06 8.05 -11.49
N LEU A 180 -0.64 7.26 -12.42
CA LEU A 180 -1.55 6.14 -12.08
C LEU A 180 -0.92 5.04 -11.22
N TYR A 181 0.41 4.91 -11.20
CA TYR A 181 1.13 3.96 -10.35
C TYR A 181 1.02 4.26 -8.85
N ASN A 182 0.47 5.42 -8.46
CA ASN A 182 0.25 5.76 -7.05
C ASN A 182 -1.06 5.19 -6.49
N SER A 183 -1.98 4.73 -7.34
CA SER A 183 -3.27 4.18 -6.94
C SER A 183 -3.12 2.86 -6.17
N VAL A 184 -4.04 2.59 -5.24
CA VAL A 184 -4.13 1.32 -4.51
C VAL A 184 -5.27 0.51 -5.09
N HIS A 185 -5.01 -0.74 -5.46
CA HIS A 185 -6.05 -1.66 -5.93
C HIS A 185 -6.78 -2.33 -4.76
N ALA A 186 -8.03 -2.77 -4.97
CA ALA A 186 -8.84 -3.38 -3.91
C ALA A 186 -8.20 -4.64 -3.31
N GLU A 187 -7.54 -5.45 -4.14
CA GLU A 187 -6.82 -6.64 -3.71
C GLU A 187 -5.52 -6.30 -2.94
N GLN A 188 -4.86 -5.19 -3.29
CA GLN A 188 -3.71 -4.69 -2.51
C GLN A 188 -4.17 -4.15 -1.15
N PHE A 189 -5.22 -3.32 -1.13
CA PHE A 189 -5.84 -2.80 0.10
C PHE A 189 -6.20 -3.96 1.04
N LEU A 190 -6.84 -5.01 0.53
CA LEU A 190 -7.26 -6.18 1.32
C LEU A 190 -6.05 -6.84 2.03
N LEU A 191 -4.93 -7.05 1.33
CA LEU A 191 -3.73 -7.61 1.95
C LEU A 191 -3.10 -6.68 2.98
N ILE A 192 -3.09 -5.36 2.74
CA ILE A 192 -2.58 -4.40 3.71
C ILE A 192 -3.47 -4.30 4.95
N ASN A 193 -4.80 -4.33 4.78
CA ASN A 193 -5.76 -4.43 5.88
C ASN A 193 -5.52 -5.69 6.71
N ALA A 194 -5.32 -6.84 6.05
CA ALA A 194 -4.99 -8.09 6.72
C ALA A 194 -3.64 -8.00 7.47
N LEU A 195 -2.62 -7.39 6.86
CA LEU A 195 -1.30 -7.17 7.45
C LEU A 195 -1.36 -6.29 8.71
N HIS A 196 -2.07 -5.16 8.67
CA HIS A 196 -2.26 -4.24 9.80
C HIS A 196 -2.93 -4.91 11.00
N HIS A 197 -3.80 -5.88 10.74
CA HIS A 197 -4.45 -6.69 11.77
C HIS A 197 -3.68 -7.96 12.17
N GLY A 198 -2.47 -8.16 11.66
CA GLY A 198 -1.60 -9.28 12.00
C GLY A 198 -2.03 -10.63 11.40
N GLU A 199 -2.85 -10.64 10.36
CA GLU A 199 -3.22 -11.86 9.64
C GLU A 199 -2.04 -12.42 8.86
N ARG A 200 -1.78 -13.72 8.99
CA ARG A 200 -0.58 -14.37 8.41
C ARG A 200 -0.84 -15.13 7.10
N GLU A 201 -2.11 -15.30 6.72
CA GLU A 201 -2.52 -16.03 5.51
C GLU A 201 -3.93 -15.58 5.10
N ILE A 202 -4.14 -15.26 3.82
CA ILE A 202 -5.46 -15.18 3.20
C ILE A 202 -5.75 -16.50 2.48
N ARG A 203 -6.86 -17.16 2.83
CA ARG A 203 -7.25 -18.45 2.25
C ARG A 203 -8.04 -18.30 0.96
N ARG A 204 -8.87 -17.26 0.89
CA ARG A 204 -9.81 -17.02 -0.19
C ARG A 204 -10.25 -15.55 -0.21
N LEU A 205 -10.56 -15.04 -1.39
CA LEU A 205 -11.17 -13.73 -1.58
C LEU A 205 -12.20 -13.74 -2.70
N ALA A 206 -13.24 -12.92 -2.55
CA ALA A 206 -14.13 -12.55 -3.64
C ALA A 206 -13.81 -11.12 -4.10
N VAL A 207 -13.92 -10.83 -5.40
CA VAL A 207 -13.65 -9.51 -5.99
C VAL A 207 -14.75 -9.15 -6.98
N SER A 208 -15.21 -7.89 -6.99
CA SER A 208 -16.27 -7.42 -7.90
C SER A 208 -15.87 -7.40 -9.38
N ALA A 209 -14.57 -7.35 -9.67
CA ALA A 209 -13.98 -7.45 -11.00
C ALA A 209 -12.89 -8.54 -11.06
N ALA A 210 -12.53 -8.97 -12.27
CA ALA A 210 -11.43 -9.91 -12.45
C ALA A 210 -10.09 -9.23 -12.06
N PRO A 211 -9.26 -9.83 -11.20
CA PRO A 211 -8.04 -9.19 -10.70
C PRO A 211 -7.07 -8.94 -11.84
N CYS A 212 -6.43 -7.77 -11.86
CA CYS A 212 -5.50 -7.40 -12.92
C CYS A 212 -4.13 -8.09 -12.79
N GLY A 213 -3.28 -8.00 -13.81
CA GLY A 213 -1.94 -8.61 -13.79
C GLY A 213 -1.07 -8.14 -12.61
N HIS A 214 -1.15 -6.85 -12.27
CA HIS A 214 -0.48 -6.22 -11.13
C HIS A 214 -0.88 -6.87 -9.80
N CYS A 215 -2.19 -7.02 -9.54
CA CYS A 215 -2.69 -7.66 -8.32
C CYS A 215 -2.38 -9.16 -8.27
N ARG A 216 -2.47 -9.88 -9.40
CA ARG A 216 -2.03 -11.28 -9.48
C ARG A 216 -0.56 -11.42 -9.09
N GLN A 217 0.30 -10.52 -9.59
CA GLN A 217 1.72 -10.52 -9.29
C GLN A 217 2.00 -10.14 -7.83
N PHE A 218 1.27 -9.18 -7.26
CA PHE A 218 1.36 -8.83 -5.84
C PHE A 218 0.95 -9.98 -4.90
N TYR A 219 0.00 -10.84 -5.32
CA TYR A 219 -0.32 -12.07 -4.58
C TYR A 219 0.71 -13.19 -4.76
N SER A 220 1.66 -13.10 -5.70
CA SER A 220 2.80 -14.04 -5.80
C SER A 220 3.74 -13.94 -4.60
N GLU A 221 3.68 -12.83 -3.85
CA GLU A 221 4.52 -12.54 -2.68
C GLU A 221 4.10 -13.31 -1.42
N LEU A 222 2.94 -13.98 -1.44
CA LEU A 222 2.39 -14.70 -0.29
C LEU A 222 2.95 -16.12 -0.18
N ALA A 223 3.20 -16.59 1.05
CA ALA A 223 3.47 -18.02 1.29
C ALA A 223 2.29 -18.93 0.88
N CYS A 224 1.05 -18.44 0.95
CA CYS A 224 -0.14 -19.15 0.51
C CYS A 224 -0.47 -18.96 -0.98
N ALA A 225 0.44 -18.41 -1.80
CA ALA A 225 0.17 -18.05 -3.19
C ALA A 225 -0.22 -19.22 -4.11
N GLU A 226 0.01 -20.49 -3.72
CA GLU A 226 -0.49 -21.68 -4.43
C GLU A 226 -1.88 -22.16 -3.96
N THR A 227 -2.23 -21.87 -2.70
CA THR A 227 -3.45 -22.38 -2.05
C THR A 227 -4.60 -21.39 -2.12
N VAL A 228 -4.33 -20.08 -2.07
CA VAL A 228 -5.31 -18.99 -2.10
C VAL A 228 -6.26 -19.07 -3.31
N ARG A 229 -7.54 -18.77 -3.07
CA ARG A 229 -8.63 -18.87 -4.08
C ARG A 229 -9.30 -17.53 -4.33
N PHE A 230 -9.42 -17.17 -5.60
CA PHE A 230 -10.06 -15.93 -6.08
C PHE A 230 -11.42 -16.27 -6.66
N THR A 231 -12.48 -15.65 -6.17
CA THR A 231 -13.85 -15.80 -6.66
C THR A 231 -14.30 -14.50 -7.32
N PHE A 232 -14.58 -14.52 -8.62
CA PHE A 232 -15.10 -13.37 -9.36
C PHE A 232 -15.87 -13.87 -10.58
N GLN A 233 -16.81 -13.05 -11.09
CA GLN A 233 -17.61 -13.38 -12.28
C GLN A 233 -18.27 -14.79 -12.24
N GLY A 234 -18.61 -15.30 -11.05
CA GLY A 234 -19.20 -16.63 -10.88
C GLY A 234 -18.24 -17.81 -11.11
N GLY A 235 -16.93 -17.60 -11.05
CA GLY A 235 -15.93 -18.66 -11.05
C GLY A 235 -14.97 -18.54 -9.86
N THR A 236 -14.38 -19.66 -9.44
CA THR A 236 -13.33 -19.72 -8.42
C THR A 236 -12.04 -20.27 -9.01
N TYR A 237 -10.93 -19.57 -8.82
CA TYR A 237 -9.64 -19.82 -9.48
C TYR A 237 -8.49 -19.84 -8.48
N SER A 238 -7.45 -20.65 -8.71
CA SER A 238 -6.16 -20.49 -8.03
C SER A 238 -5.30 -19.42 -8.71
N LEU A 239 -4.30 -18.88 -8.01
CA LEU A 239 -3.39 -17.90 -8.62
C LEU A 239 -2.66 -18.48 -9.85
N GLY A 240 -2.25 -19.75 -9.82
CA GLY A 240 -1.60 -20.41 -10.97
C GLY A 240 -2.49 -20.54 -12.21
N GLN A 241 -3.82 -20.50 -12.07
CA GLN A 241 -4.74 -20.42 -13.22
C GLN A 241 -4.86 -19.00 -13.77
N LEU A 242 -4.72 -17.98 -12.91
CA LEU A 242 -4.79 -16.56 -13.28
C LEU A 242 -3.46 -16.01 -13.81
N LEU A 243 -2.34 -16.56 -13.33
CA LEU A 243 -0.98 -16.15 -13.66
C LEU A 243 -0.11 -17.42 -13.85
N PRO A 244 -0.28 -18.14 -14.96
CA PRO A 244 0.52 -19.33 -15.25
C PRO A 244 1.99 -18.95 -15.50
N MET A 245 2.92 -19.80 -15.04
CA MET A 245 4.37 -19.56 -15.14
C MET A 245 4.79 -18.20 -14.53
N ARG A 246 4.14 -17.79 -13.43
CA ARG A 246 4.43 -16.52 -12.74
C ARG A 246 5.90 -16.40 -12.32
N PHE A 247 6.39 -15.17 -12.37
CA PHE A 247 7.58 -14.77 -11.65
C PHE A 247 7.26 -14.71 -10.16
N LYS A 248 8.14 -15.23 -9.30
CA LYS A 248 7.89 -15.45 -7.87
C LYS A 248 9.11 -15.05 -7.02
N PRO A 249 8.95 -14.86 -5.70
CA PRO A 249 10.07 -14.53 -4.80
C PRO A 249 11.28 -15.47 -4.96
N ALA A 250 11.05 -16.78 -5.10
CA ALA A 250 12.08 -17.80 -5.27
C ALA A 250 12.87 -17.74 -6.61
N ASP A 251 12.53 -16.82 -7.52
CA ASP A 251 13.31 -16.55 -8.73
C ASP A 251 14.39 -15.46 -8.49
N LEU A 252 14.30 -14.71 -7.39
CA LEU A 252 15.25 -13.67 -6.97
C LEU A 252 15.90 -13.95 -5.60
N LEU A 253 15.14 -14.50 -4.65
CA LEU A 253 15.59 -14.76 -3.29
C LEU A 253 16.32 -16.11 -3.22
N PRO A 254 17.61 -16.15 -2.86
CA PRO A 254 18.39 -17.39 -2.86
C PRO A 254 18.08 -18.30 -1.67
N ASP A 255 17.60 -17.74 -0.55
CA ASP A 255 17.23 -18.49 0.65
C ASP A 255 15.72 -18.77 0.69
N PRO A 256 15.29 -20.05 0.58
CA PRO A 256 13.87 -20.42 0.68
C PRO A 256 13.29 -20.23 2.09
N ALA A 257 14.10 -19.93 3.11
CA ALA A 257 13.64 -19.58 4.45
C ALA A 257 13.32 -18.07 4.61
N THR A 258 13.57 -17.24 3.59
CA THR A 258 13.25 -15.80 3.63
C THR A 258 11.74 -15.60 3.90
N PRO A 259 11.34 -14.89 4.97
CA PRO A 259 9.93 -14.66 5.28
C PRO A 259 9.21 -13.93 4.15
N LEU A 260 8.08 -14.48 3.70
CA LEU A 260 7.25 -13.93 2.63
C LEU A 260 6.19 -12.95 3.16
N LEU A 261 5.46 -12.27 2.26
CA LEU A 261 4.44 -11.30 2.66
C LEU A 261 3.36 -11.94 3.56
N LEU A 262 2.89 -11.18 4.55
CA LEU A 262 2.09 -11.58 5.72
C LEU A 262 2.82 -12.45 6.76
N GLN A 263 4.02 -12.95 6.49
CA GLN A 263 4.86 -13.55 7.53
C GLN A 263 5.60 -12.45 8.31
N GLN A 264 6.00 -12.80 9.54
CA GLN A 264 6.69 -11.90 10.46
C GLN A 264 8.06 -11.47 9.90
N GLN A 265 8.24 -10.16 9.78
CA GLN A 265 9.48 -9.51 9.35
C GLN A 265 10.18 -8.92 10.59
N GLU A 266 11.51 -8.99 10.63
CA GLU A 266 12.32 -8.43 11.70
C GLU A 266 13.57 -7.75 11.12
N ASN A 267 13.36 -6.64 10.41
CA ASN A 267 14.47 -5.84 9.89
C ASN A 267 15.21 -5.17 11.04
N GLY A 268 16.49 -5.48 11.22
CA GLY A 268 17.33 -4.87 12.25
C GLY A 268 17.73 -3.44 11.89
N VAL A 269 16.77 -2.51 11.88
CA VAL A 269 16.97 -1.08 11.59
C VAL A 269 16.79 -0.22 12.84
N GLN A 270 17.57 0.86 12.94
CA GLN A 270 17.49 1.83 14.02
C GLN A 270 17.58 3.26 13.46
N LEU A 271 17.07 4.25 14.19
CA LEU A 271 17.27 5.66 13.83
C LEU A 271 18.75 6.03 13.92
N THR A 272 19.26 6.83 12.98
CA THR A 272 20.58 7.46 13.07
C THR A 272 20.71 8.38 14.29
N LEU A 273 21.93 8.75 14.69
CA LEU A 273 22.15 9.71 15.80
C LEU A 273 21.41 11.04 15.56
N ALA A 274 21.50 11.59 14.35
CA ALA A 274 20.83 12.85 13.98
C ALA A 274 19.30 12.74 14.06
N ALA A 275 18.70 11.63 13.61
CA ALA A 275 17.26 11.38 13.75
C ALA A 275 16.84 11.28 15.24
N ARG A 276 17.65 10.65 16.10
CA ARG A 276 17.42 10.61 17.56
C ARG A 276 17.54 11.99 18.21
N GLU A 277 18.40 12.87 17.69
CA GLU A 277 18.53 14.26 18.15
C GLU A 277 17.32 15.11 17.79
N LEU A 278 16.84 15.01 16.54
CA LEU A 278 15.60 15.64 16.11
C LEU A 278 14.42 15.15 16.95
N LEU A 279 14.29 13.84 17.17
CA LEU A 279 13.24 13.25 18.02
C LEU A 279 13.29 13.79 19.46
N ARG A 280 14.49 13.90 20.05
CA ARG A 280 14.67 14.50 21.39
C ARG A 280 14.32 15.98 21.43
N SER A 281 14.73 16.76 20.42
CA SER A 281 14.45 18.20 20.36
C SER A 281 12.95 18.53 20.29
N ARG A 282 12.16 17.60 19.71
CA ARG A 282 10.71 17.67 19.62
C ARG A 282 9.98 16.81 20.66
N GLY A 283 10.66 16.38 21.74
CA GLY A 283 10.10 15.45 22.73
C GLY A 283 8.83 15.92 23.48
N GLY A 284 8.49 17.21 23.43
CA GLY A 284 7.24 17.75 23.96
C GLY A 284 6.02 17.57 23.02
N ASP A 285 6.26 17.20 21.76
CA ASP A 285 5.22 16.94 20.76
C ASP A 285 4.87 15.45 20.76
N LEU A 286 3.89 15.08 21.60
CA LEU A 286 3.54 13.68 21.83
C LEU A 286 3.00 12.98 20.58
N ALA A 287 2.32 13.71 19.69
CA ALA A 287 1.78 13.16 18.44
C ALA A 287 2.92 12.83 17.47
N PHE A 288 3.89 13.73 17.31
CA PHE A 288 5.11 13.48 16.55
C PHE A 288 5.95 12.34 17.14
N VAL A 289 6.15 12.30 18.47
CA VAL A 289 6.91 11.24 19.13
C VAL A 289 6.25 9.88 18.93
N ARG A 290 4.91 9.80 19.02
CA ARG A 290 4.16 8.58 18.68
C ARG A 290 4.36 8.22 17.21
N ALA A 291 4.13 9.14 16.28
CA ALA A 291 4.29 8.90 14.85
C ALA A 291 5.70 8.42 14.47
N ALA A 292 6.75 8.96 15.08
CA ALA A 292 8.13 8.50 14.90
C ALA A 292 8.35 7.06 15.39
N ALA A 293 7.72 6.68 16.50
CA ALA A 293 7.79 5.31 17.04
C ALA A 293 7.01 4.31 16.16
N GLU A 294 5.80 4.66 15.72
CA GLU A 294 4.99 3.85 14.81
C GLU A 294 5.70 3.69 13.46
N ALA A 295 6.21 4.77 12.87
CA ALA A 295 6.96 4.73 11.60
C ALA A 295 8.23 3.86 11.68
N LEU A 296 8.96 3.90 12.80
CA LEU A 296 10.10 3.01 13.03
C LEU A 296 9.66 1.54 13.18
N SER A 297 8.58 1.28 13.93
CA SER A 297 8.02 -0.07 14.08
C SER A 297 7.57 -0.65 12.73
N GLN A 298 6.97 0.19 11.88
CA GLN A 298 6.58 -0.17 10.52
C GLN A 298 7.79 -0.41 9.61
N ALA A 299 8.90 0.33 9.77
CA ALA A 299 10.14 0.04 9.05
C ALA A 299 10.74 -1.31 9.48
N VAL A 300 10.79 -1.61 10.78
CA VAL A 300 11.22 -2.92 11.33
C VAL A 300 10.34 -4.06 10.78
N GLY A 301 9.01 -3.87 10.73
CA GLY A 301 8.05 -4.85 10.22
C GLY A 301 7.84 -4.85 8.70
N SER A 302 8.55 -4.02 7.93
CA SER A 302 8.33 -3.86 6.48
C SER A 302 8.81 -5.08 5.67
N TYR A 303 8.15 -5.34 4.53
CA TYR A 303 8.53 -6.42 3.61
C TYR A 303 9.35 -5.82 2.46
N SER A 304 10.69 -5.80 2.60
CA SER A 304 11.59 -5.26 1.58
C SER A 304 12.81 -6.15 1.26
N PRO A 305 12.60 -7.42 0.86
CA PRO A 305 13.71 -8.37 0.72
C PRO A 305 14.55 -8.16 -0.56
N TYR A 306 14.10 -7.37 -1.54
CA TYR A 306 14.80 -7.21 -2.81
C TYR A 306 15.73 -5.99 -2.81
N SER A 307 15.20 -4.81 -2.45
CA SER A 307 16.02 -3.60 -2.34
C SER A 307 16.83 -3.55 -1.06
N ARG A 308 16.41 -4.31 -0.04
CA ARG A 308 16.90 -4.21 1.34
C ARG A 308 16.89 -2.77 1.85
N CYS A 309 15.80 -2.06 1.56
CA CYS A 309 15.52 -0.71 2.03
C CYS A 309 14.25 -0.69 2.88
N PRO A 310 14.31 -1.12 4.16
CA PRO A 310 13.15 -1.09 5.06
C PRO A 310 12.71 0.36 5.29
N ALA A 311 11.41 0.59 5.18
CA ALA A 311 10.82 1.90 5.38
C ALA A 311 9.42 1.78 5.99
N GLY A 312 9.05 2.79 6.76
CA GLY A 312 7.76 2.88 7.44
C GLY A 312 7.36 4.33 7.64
N LEU A 313 6.06 4.59 7.60
CA LEU A 313 5.52 5.95 7.62
C LEU A 313 4.35 6.02 8.59
N ALA A 314 4.19 7.17 9.25
CA ALA A 314 3.04 7.50 10.06
C ALA A 314 2.44 8.85 9.65
N ILE A 315 1.12 8.95 9.66
CA ILE A 315 0.31 10.13 9.36
C ILE A 315 -0.33 10.58 10.67
N VAL A 316 -0.13 11.85 11.04
CA VAL A 316 -0.78 12.51 12.19
C VAL A 316 -1.92 13.39 11.67
N THR A 317 -3.12 13.23 12.22
CA THR A 317 -4.26 14.12 11.91
C THR A 317 -4.31 15.34 12.83
N GLN A 318 -5.07 16.37 12.44
CA GLN A 318 -5.43 17.49 13.33
C GLN A 318 -6.13 17.07 14.64
N GLY A 319 -6.69 15.85 14.69
CA GLY A 319 -7.28 15.27 15.90
C GLY A 319 -6.26 14.65 16.87
N GLY A 320 -5.01 14.48 16.43
CA GLY A 320 -3.98 13.74 17.16
C GLY A 320 -3.98 12.23 16.90
N ASP A 321 -4.83 11.75 16.00
CA ASP A 321 -4.84 10.35 15.55
C ASP A 321 -3.57 10.05 14.76
N VAL A 322 -3.08 8.81 14.86
CA VAL A 322 -1.86 8.37 14.16
C VAL A 322 -2.15 7.07 13.44
N TYR A 323 -2.01 7.11 12.12
CA TYR A 323 -2.13 5.98 11.20
C TYR A 323 -0.76 5.62 10.65
N SER A 324 -0.47 4.34 10.41
CA SER A 324 0.88 3.94 10.01
C SER A 324 0.94 2.79 9.02
N GLY A 325 2.06 2.67 8.31
CA GLY A 325 2.28 1.55 7.41
C GLY A 325 3.72 1.38 6.94
N GLY A 326 4.11 0.11 6.82
CA GLY A 326 5.40 -0.32 6.31
C GLY A 326 5.42 -0.40 4.79
N TYR A 327 6.62 -0.35 4.22
CA TYR A 327 6.85 -0.64 2.81
C TYR A 327 6.57 -2.13 2.51
N VAL A 328 5.95 -2.41 1.37
CA VAL A 328 5.70 -3.78 0.90
C VAL A 328 6.19 -3.91 -0.53
N GLU A 329 7.25 -4.68 -0.74
CA GLU A 329 7.79 -4.96 -2.05
C GLU A 329 7.06 -6.07 -2.80
N SER A 330 7.33 -6.14 -4.11
CA SER A 330 7.08 -7.31 -4.94
C SER A 330 8.33 -7.65 -5.76
N ALA A 331 8.56 -8.93 -6.03
CA ALA A 331 9.63 -9.41 -6.89
C ALA A 331 9.62 -8.74 -8.28
N ALA A 332 8.44 -8.35 -8.79
CA ALA A 332 8.29 -7.65 -10.07
C ALA A 332 8.46 -6.12 -9.99
N TYR A 333 8.85 -5.58 -8.82
CA TYR A 333 9.14 -4.18 -8.49
C TYR A 333 7.98 -3.18 -8.67
N ASN A 334 7.34 -3.11 -9.84
CA ASN A 334 6.21 -2.22 -10.08
C ASN A 334 4.97 -2.49 -9.20
N PRO A 335 4.68 -3.74 -8.76
CA PRO A 335 3.59 -3.99 -7.80
C PRO A 335 3.90 -3.63 -6.35
N SER A 336 5.13 -3.22 -6.02
CA SER A 336 5.48 -2.74 -4.68
C SER A 336 4.60 -1.56 -4.27
N LEU A 337 4.21 -1.52 -2.99
CA LEU A 337 3.32 -0.53 -2.41
C LEU A 337 4.08 0.32 -1.37
N PRO A 338 4.33 1.62 -1.62
CA PRO A 338 5.11 2.46 -0.73
C PRO A 338 4.46 2.66 0.65
N PRO A 339 5.24 3.02 1.69
CA PRO A 339 4.72 3.15 3.05
C PRO A 339 3.67 4.26 3.22
N LEU A 340 3.65 5.27 2.33
CA LEU A 340 2.57 6.26 2.32
C LEU A 340 1.22 5.62 1.96
N GLN A 341 1.17 4.80 0.91
CA GLN A 341 -0.04 4.11 0.50
C GLN A 341 -0.53 3.13 1.58
N THR A 342 0.37 2.41 2.25
CA THR A 342 -0.03 1.46 3.31
C THR A 342 -0.54 2.18 4.58
N ALA A 343 0.02 3.34 4.94
CA ALA A 343 -0.52 4.20 5.99
C ALA A 343 -1.84 4.88 5.60
N ILE A 344 -2.04 5.22 4.32
CA ILE A 344 -3.34 5.69 3.83
C ILE A 344 -4.39 4.58 3.92
N VAL A 345 -4.04 3.32 3.65
CA VAL A 345 -4.96 2.18 3.86
C VAL A 345 -5.39 2.08 5.33
N ASP A 346 -4.44 2.17 6.27
CA ASP A 346 -4.73 2.21 7.73
C ASP A 346 -5.70 3.35 8.09
N ALA A 347 -5.41 4.56 7.61
CA ALA A 347 -6.26 5.72 7.82
C ALA A 347 -7.67 5.55 7.21
N VAL A 348 -7.81 4.89 6.06
CA VAL A 348 -9.12 4.61 5.45
C VAL A 348 -9.89 3.55 6.25
N ILE A 349 -9.20 2.53 6.79
CA ILE A 349 -9.79 1.47 7.62
C ILE A 349 -10.42 2.05 8.90
N ASP A 350 -9.73 2.97 9.56
CA ASP A 350 -10.21 3.65 10.78
C ASP A 350 -11.18 4.81 10.50
N GLY A 351 -11.51 5.07 9.23
CA GLY A 351 -12.54 6.02 8.84
C GLY A 351 -12.08 7.47 8.66
N MET A 352 -10.79 7.73 8.41
CA MET A 352 -10.29 9.08 8.13
C MET A 352 -11.08 9.73 6.97
N PRO A 353 -11.72 10.89 7.20
CA PRO A 353 -12.75 11.41 6.31
C PRO A 353 -12.17 11.99 5.01
N CYS A 354 -10.98 12.60 5.07
CA CYS A 354 -10.29 13.16 3.91
C CYS A 354 -8.77 13.18 4.15
N TYR A 355 -7.99 13.12 3.07
CA TYR A 355 -6.53 13.17 3.14
C TYR A 355 -6.01 14.53 3.66
N THR A 356 -6.78 15.61 3.48
CA THR A 356 -6.46 16.95 4.02
C THR A 356 -6.62 17.08 5.54
N ALA A 357 -7.01 16.01 6.24
CA ALA A 357 -6.96 15.95 7.71
C ALA A 357 -5.53 15.75 8.25
N ALA A 358 -4.59 15.30 7.42
CA ALA A 358 -3.19 15.12 7.80
C ALA A 358 -2.51 16.47 8.09
N GLU A 359 -1.80 16.57 9.20
CA GLU A 359 -1.03 17.76 9.62
C GLU A 359 0.48 17.48 9.60
N GLU A 360 0.88 16.27 9.96
CA GLU A 360 2.27 15.82 9.87
C GLU A 360 2.35 14.40 9.32
N VAL A 361 3.40 14.13 8.56
CA VAL A 361 3.77 12.82 8.07
C VAL A 361 5.21 12.56 8.47
N VAL A 362 5.44 11.47 9.21
CA VAL A 362 6.76 11.05 9.66
C VAL A 362 7.17 9.81 8.87
N LEU A 363 8.25 9.92 8.10
CA LEU A 363 8.81 8.82 7.30
C LEU A 363 10.14 8.36 7.90
N VAL A 364 10.26 7.07 8.17
CA VAL A 364 11.52 6.39 8.51
C VAL A 364 11.95 5.57 7.30
N GLU A 365 13.16 5.84 6.81
CA GLU A 365 13.78 5.12 5.68
C GLU A 365 15.31 5.11 5.84
N LEU A 366 16.00 4.17 5.19
CA LEU A 366 17.46 4.08 5.27
C LEU A 366 18.15 5.29 4.63
N ALA A 367 19.06 5.93 5.37
CA ALA A 367 19.79 7.12 4.91
C ALA A 367 20.59 6.90 3.62
N GLU A 368 21.15 5.69 3.44
CA GLU A 368 21.93 5.28 2.26
C GLU A 368 21.22 4.17 1.46
N GLY A 369 19.89 4.05 1.59
CA GLY A 369 19.08 3.08 0.86
C GLY A 369 19.06 3.34 -0.64
N GLN A 370 19.16 2.28 -1.45
CA GLN A 370 19.03 2.34 -2.91
C GLN A 370 17.62 2.75 -3.38
N VAL A 371 16.61 2.50 -2.54
CA VAL A 371 15.23 2.98 -2.71
C VAL A 371 14.94 4.04 -1.66
N GLN A 372 14.35 5.15 -2.09
CA GLN A 372 13.99 6.30 -1.26
C GLN A 372 12.54 6.68 -1.55
N HIS A 373 11.74 6.86 -0.52
CA HIS A 373 10.32 7.20 -0.60
C HIS A 373 10.04 8.68 -0.35
N ALA A 374 10.91 9.44 0.34
CA ALA A 374 10.69 10.86 0.61
C ALA A 374 10.38 11.73 -0.63
N PRO A 375 11.04 11.57 -1.80
CA PRO A 375 10.76 12.40 -2.97
C PRO A 375 9.33 12.22 -3.48
N THR A 376 8.91 10.96 -3.67
CA THR A 376 7.55 10.63 -4.15
C THR A 376 6.50 10.96 -3.11
N THR A 377 6.78 10.69 -1.82
CA THR A 377 5.91 11.05 -0.68
C THR A 377 5.60 12.54 -0.69
N ARG A 378 6.61 13.40 -0.89
CA ARG A 378 6.43 14.86 -0.98
C ARG A 378 5.49 15.26 -2.12
N VAL A 379 5.72 14.76 -3.33
CA VAL A 379 4.89 15.05 -4.52
C VAL A 379 3.44 14.58 -4.32
N ILE A 380 3.23 13.44 -3.65
CA ILE A 380 1.88 12.96 -3.32
C ILE A 380 1.19 13.91 -2.33
N LEU A 381 1.88 14.29 -1.24
CA LEU A 381 1.34 15.18 -0.21
C LEU A 381 0.98 16.56 -0.77
N GLU A 382 1.79 17.13 -1.67
CA GLU A 382 1.47 18.37 -2.38
C GLU A 382 0.11 18.32 -3.12
N GLN A 383 -0.35 17.13 -3.54
CA GLN A 383 -1.63 16.96 -4.24
C GLN A 383 -2.81 16.61 -3.33
N ILE A 384 -2.59 15.86 -2.23
CA ILE A 384 -3.66 15.31 -1.38
C ILE A 384 -3.77 15.96 0.00
N ALA A 385 -2.69 16.57 0.49
CA ALA A 385 -2.56 17.14 1.83
C ALA A 385 -1.48 18.24 1.86
N PRO A 386 -1.60 19.32 1.07
CA PRO A 386 -0.53 20.32 0.88
C PRO A 386 -0.14 21.09 2.16
N GLN A 387 -1.00 21.06 3.18
CA GLN A 387 -0.73 21.61 4.52
C GLN A 387 0.12 20.69 5.41
N ALA A 388 0.29 19.42 5.06
CA ALA A 388 0.97 18.44 5.91
C ALA A 388 2.49 18.59 5.86
N ARG A 389 3.15 18.68 7.02
CA ARG A 389 4.61 18.68 7.12
C ARG A 389 5.16 17.25 6.95
N LEU A 390 6.00 17.01 5.95
CA LEU A 390 6.81 15.80 5.87
C LEU A 390 8.09 15.93 6.69
N THR A 391 8.24 15.12 7.73
CA THR A 391 9.48 14.94 8.51
C THR A 391 10.10 13.59 8.16
N VAL A 392 11.34 13.59 7.65
CA VAL A 392 12.09 12.35 7.36
C VAL A 392 13.07 12.08 8.50
N LEU A 393 13.02 10.88 9.05
CA LEU A 393 13.88 10.37 10.13
C LEU A 393 14.81 9.29 9.57
N PRO A 394 16.04 9.66 9.15
CA PRO A 394 16.97 8.70 8.56
C PRO A 394 17.33 7.57 9.53
N ALA A 395 17.20 6.34 9.03
CA ALA A 395 17.57 5.09 9.69
C ALA A 395 18.86 4.50 9.12
N GLU A 396 19.43 3.58 9.88
CA GLU A 396 20.64 2.80 9.59
C GLU A 396 20.42 1.35 10.03
N TRP A 397 21.16 0.40 9.44
CA TRP A 397 21.17 -0.97 9.93
C TRP A 397 21.84 -1.05 11.30
N VAL A 398 21.26 -1.84 12.20
CA VAL A 398 21.91 -2.27 13.44
C VAL A 398 23.15 -3.10 13.05
N PRO A 399 24.34 -2.84 13.64
CA PRO A 399 25.55 -3.58 13.30
C PRO A 399 25.38 -5.10 13.43
N GLY A 400 25.58 -5.82 12.31
CA GLY A 400 25.44 -7.27 12.23
C GLY A 400 24.05 -7.79 11.84
N CYS A 401 23.07 -6.91 11.58
CA CYS A 401 21.71 -7.28 11.16
C CYS A 401 21.43 -7.02 9.67
N SER A 402 22.47 -7.02 8.83
CA SER A 402 22.39 -6.74 7.39
C SER A 402 22.02 -7.98 6.58
#